data_AF-A0A934WP53-F1
#
_entry.id   AF-A0A934WP53-F1
#
_cell.length_a   1.000
_cell.length_b   1.000
_cell.length_c   1.000
_cell.angle_alpha   90.00
_cell.angle_beta   90.00
_cell.angle_gamma   90.00
#
_symmetry.space_group_name_H-M   'P 1'
#
loop_
_entity.id
_entity.type
_entity.pdbx_description
1 polymer ?
#
loop_
_entity_poly.entity_id
_entity_poly.type
_entity_poly.pdbx_seq_one_letter_code
_entity_poly.pdbx_strand_id
1 'polypeptide(L)'
;MDRPPAIFGTTIFDGEQARKGYALNRMCFSFNEQANRDAFKADEEGYMRRYGVQGVQAEAIRKRDVLGLLAAGGNVYYLAKFAGILGLDVQDLGAAQTGLSKEEFKARLVRQNEQPTRLAA
;
A
#
# COMPACT_ATOMS: atom_id res chain seq x y z
N MET A 1 -19.19 -17.75 7.03
CA MET A 1 -19.45 -16.32 6.79
C MET A 1 -19.34 -16.11 5.30
N ASP A 2 -20.41 -15.61 4.67
CA ASP A 2 -20.40 -15.33 3.23
C ASP A 2 -19.49 -14.14 2.94
N ARG A 3 -18.74 -14.23 1.83
CA ARG A 3 -17.87 -13.14 1.36
C ARG A 3 -18.76 -11.98 0.89
N PRO A 4 -18.49 -10.73 1.28
CA PRO A 4 -19.27 -9.59 0.81
C PRO A 4 -19.23 -9.51 -0.73
N PRO A 5 -20.27 -8.94 -1.36
CA PRO A 5 -20.29 -8.76 -2.81
C PRO A 5 -19.07 -7.96 -3.27
N ALA A 6 -18.56 -8.31 -4.45
CA ALA A 6 -17.40 -7.63 -5.02
C ALA A 6 -17.74 -6.16 -5.32
N ILE A 7 -16.86 -5.26 -4.87
CA ILE A 7 -16.94 -3.84 -5.17
C ILE A 7 -15.91 -3.54 -6.27
N PHE A 8 -16.38 -2.99 -7.39
CA PHE A 8 -15.51 -2.67 -8.52
C PHE A 8 -14.32 -1.81 -8.09
N GLY A 9 -13.12 -2.14 -8.57
CA GLY A 9 -11.88 -1.43 -8.23
C GLY A 9 -11.41 -1.57 -6.77
N THR A 10 -12.04 -2.42 -5.96
CA THR A 10 -11.73 -2.56 -4.54
C THR A 10 -11.32 -3.97 -4.19
N THR A 11 -10.07 -4.12 -3.74
CA THR A 11 -9.60 -5.34 -3.09
C THR A 11 -9.89 -5.24 -1.60
N ILE A 12 -10.85 -6.01 -1.10
CA ILE A 12 -11.17 -6.05 0.33
C ILE A 12 -10.03 -6.72 1.09
N PHE A 13 -9.54 -6.07 2.15
CA PHE A 13 -8.52 -6.63 3.03
C PHE A 13 -9.14 -7.58 4.05
N ASP A 14 -9.52 -8.76 3.59
CA ASP A 14 -10.10 -9.83 4.40
C ASP A 14 -9.03 -10.75 5.02
N GLY A 15 -9.46 -11.85 5.64
CA GLY A 15 -8.55 -12.82 6.24
C GLY A 15 -7.61 -13.52 5.24
N GLU A 16 -8.02 -13.67 3.97
CA GLU A 16 -7.17 -14.26 2.92
C GLU A 16 -6.03 -13.30 2.56
N GLN A 17 -6.37 -12.03 2.32
CA GLN A 17 -5.38 -11.00 2.04
C GLN A 17 -4.47 -10.73 3.24
N ALA A 18 -5.00 -10.75 4.47
CA ALA A 18 -4.20 -10.60 5.67
C ALA A 18 -3.16 -11.72 5.83
N ARG A 19 -3.53 -12.98 5.54
CA ARG A 19 -2.58 -14.11 5.56
C ARG A 19 -1.55 -13.98 4.44
N LYS A 20 -1.97 -13.65 3.21
CA LYS A 20 -1.10 -13.45 2.04
C LYS A 20 -0.01 -12.40 2.32
N GLY A 21 -0.40 -11.27 2.91
CA GLY A 21 0.47 -10.14 3.17
C GLY A 21 1.15 -10.10 4.53
N TYR A 22 1.00 -11.12 5.39
CA TYR A 22 1.38 -11.01 6.81
C TYR A 22 2.85 -10.61 7.03
N ALA A 23 3.79 -11.26 6.32
CA ALA A 23 5.22 -10.94 6.39
C ALA A 23 5.48 -9.48 5.98
N LEU A 24 4.97 -9.07 4.81
CA LEU A 24 5.08 -7.72 4.28
C LEU A 24 4.49 -6.67 5.23
N ASN A 25 3.25 -6.87 5.67
CA ASN A 25 2.55 -5.91 6.53
C ASN A 25 3.24 -5.75 7.89
N ARG A 26 3.73 -6.85 8.50
CA ARG A 26 4.54 -6.77 9.73
C ARG A 26 5.87 -6.05 9.52
N MET A 27 6.56 -6.30 8.42
CA MET A 27 7.78 -5.58 8.09
C MET A 27 7.50 -4.08 7.94
N CYS A 28 6.48 -3.71 7.17
CA CYS A 28 6.14 -2.30 7.02
C CYS A 28 5.69 -1.65 8.34
N PHE A 29 5.08 -2.39 9.27
CA PHE A 29 4.75 -1.89 10.61
C PHE A 29 6.00 -1.56 11.44
N SER A 30 7.10 -2.30 11.30
CA SER A 30 8.33 -2.02 12.07
C SER A 30 8.94 -0.65 11.74
N PHE A 31 8.66 -0.13 10.54
CA PHE A 31 9.14 1.17 10.07
C PHE A 31 8.52 2.38 10.79
N ASN A 32 7.67 2.18 11.80
CA ASN A 32 7.34 3.24 12.75
C ASN A 32 8.61 3.72 13.51
N GLU A 33 9.56 2.82 13.77
CA GLU A 33 10.82 3.15 14.44
C GLU A 33 11.89 3.62 13.45
N GLN A 34 12.60 4.71 13.78
CA GLN A 34 13.67 5.24 12.93
C GLN A 34 14.81 4.23 12.72
N ALA A 35 15.23 3.54 13.78
CA ALA A 35 16.27 2.52 13.70
C ALA A 35 15.94 1.39 12.70
N ASN A 36 14.66 1.03 12.57
CA ASN A 36 14.23 0.02 11.60
C ASN A 36 14.28 0.53 10.17
N ARG A 37 13.96 1.82 9.95
CA ARG A 37 14.12 2.46 8.64
C ARG A 37 15.59 2.51 8.23
N ASP A 38 16.47 2.86 9.16
CA ASP A 38 17.91 2.94 8.91
C ASP A 38 18.50 1.55 8.64
N ALA A 39 18.10 0.55 9.41
CA ALA A 39 18.51 -0.84 9.19
C ALA A 39 18.02 -1.38 7.82
N PHE A 40 16.79 -1.07 7.42
CA PHE A 40 16.29 -1.42 6.09
C PHE A 40 17.11 -0.75 4.99
N LYS A 41 17.39 0.56 5.10
CA LYS A 41 18.20 1.28 4.10
C LYS A 41 19.64 0.77 4.00
N ALA A 42 20.20 0.28 5.11
CA ALA A 42 21.55 -0.26 5.14
C ALA A 42 21.67 -1.63 4.45
N ASP A 43 20.66 -2.49 4.58
CA ASP A 43 20.60 -3.82 3.95
C ASP A 43 19.14 -4.25 3.71
N GLU A 44 18.58 -3.84 2.58
CA GLU A 44 17.17 -4.12 2.24
C GLU A 44 16.91 -5.63 2.13
N GLU A 45 17.85 -6.37 1.55
CA GLU A 45 17.74 -7.81 1.34
C GLU A 45 17.78 -8.59 2.65
N GLY A 46 18.73 -8.25 3.53
CA GLY A 46 18.80 -8.83 4.87
C GLY A 46 17.57 -8.50 5.71
N TYR A 47 17.07 -7.27 5.62
CA TYR A 47 15.87 -6.85 6.33
C TYR A 47 14.62 -7.59 5.82
N MET A 48 14.44 -7.73 4.51
CA MET A 48 13.36 -8.53 3.93
C MET A 48 13.41 -9.99 4.39
N ARG A 49 14.60 -10.62 4.35
CA ARG A 49 14.79 -12.01 4.83
C ARG A 49 14.41 -12.18 6.30
N ARG A 50 14.74 -11.22 7.17
CA ARG A 50 14.38 -11.25 8.60
C ARG A 50 12.88 -11.36 8.84
N TYR A 51 12.06 -10.77 7.96
CA TYR A 51 10.59 -10.81 8.05
C TYR A 51 9.95 -11.92 7.22
N GLY A 52 10.74 -12.68 6.44
CA GLY A 52 10.24 -13.69 5.51
C GLY A 52 9.57 -13.09 4.27
N VAL A 53 9.91 -11.85 3.91
CA VAL A 53 9.43 -11.20 2.69
C VAL A 53 10.24 -11.72 1.50
N GLN A 54 9.56 -12.32 0.53
CA GLN A 54 10.19 -13.03 -0.59
C GLN A 54 9.31 -13.00 -1.85
N GLY A 55 9.82 -13.57 -2.95
CA GLY A 55 9.09 -13.70 -4.21
C GLY A 55 8.54 -12.36 -4.71
N VAL A 56 7.25 -12.34 -5.07
CA VAL A 56 6.59 -11.15 -5.63
C VAL A 56 6.59 -9.94 -4.69
N GLN A 57 6.59 -10.14 -3.37
CA GLN A 57 6.64 -9.04 -2.40
C GLN A 57 8.03 -8.39 -2.39
N ALA A 58 9.10 -9.20 -2.38
CA ALA A 58 10.47 -8.69 -2.43
C ALA A 58 10.76 -8.01 -3.78
N GLU A 59 10.31 -8.60 -4.89
CA GLU A 59 10.41 -7.98 -6.22
C GLU A 59 9.74 -6.62 -6.28
N ALA A 60 8.53 -6.48 -5.73
CA ALA A 60 7.83 -5.21 -5.69
C ALA A 60 8.55 -4.18 -4.81
N ILE A 61 9.16 -4.59 -3.67
CA ILE A 61 10.00 -3.70 -2.87
C ILE A 61 11.23 -3.22 -3.66
N ARG A 62 11.94 -4.10 -4.36
CA ARG A 62 13.11 -3.75 -5.18
C ARG A 62 12.75 -2.74 -6.26
N LYS A 63 11.61 -2.95 -6.91
CA LYS A 63 11.10 -2.09 -7.98
C LYS A 63 10.41 -0.83 -7.48
N ARG A 64 10.31 -0.65 -6.15
CA ARG A 64 9.56 0.45 -5.52
C ARG A 64 8.09 0.50 -5.97
N ASP A 65 7.53 -0.66 -6.30
CA ASP A 65 6.19 -0.82 -6.85
C ASP A 65 5.15 -0.99 -5.73
N VAL A 66 4.65 0.14 -5.21
CA VAL A 66 3.65 0.15 -4.14
C VAL A 66 2.32 -0.48 -4.58
N LEU A 67 1.94 -0.38 -5.86
CA LEU A 67 0.73 -1.02 -6.39
C LEU A 67 0.89 -2.53 -6.46
N GLY A 68 2.05 -3.01 -6.88
CA GLY A 68 2.44 -4.42 -6.79
C GLY A 68 2.39 -4.93 -5.36
N LEU A 69 2.80 -4.13 -4.36
CA LEU A 69 2.69 -4.49 -2.95
C LEU A 69 1.24 -4.60 -2.47
N LEU A 70 0.34 -3.72 -2.92
CA LEU A 70 -1.10 -3.85 -2.67
C LEU A 70 -1.64 -5.17 -3.26
N ALA A 71 -1.29 -5.47 -4.51
CA ALA A 71 -1.68 -6.73 -5.16
C ALA A 71 -1.10 -7.96 -4.46
N ALA A 72 0.09 -7.83 -3.86
CA ALA A 72 0.79 -8.89 -3.12
C ALA A 72 0.28 -9.09 -1.68
N GLY A 73 -0.84 -8.48 -1.30
CA GLY A 73 -1.49 -8.63 0.01
C GLY A 73 -1.13 -7.53 1.02
N GLY A 74 -0.40 -6.49 0.59
CA GLY A 74 -0.15 -5.33 1.42
C GLY A 74 -1.42 -4.53 1.66
N ASN A 75 -1.64 -4.08 2.89
CA ASN A 75 -2.69 -3.12 3.20
C ASN A 75 -2.11 -1.70 3.20
N VAL A 76 -2.81 -0.77 2.57
CA VAL A 76 -2.36 0.61 2.36
C VAL A 76 -1.87 1.30 3.64
N TYR A 77 -2.47 1.02 4.79
CA TYR A 77 -2.08 1.65 6.06
C TYR A 77 -0.72 1.17 6.58
N TYR A 78 -0.32 -0.08 6.28
CA TYR A 78 1.04 -0.56 6.54
C TYR A 78 1.99 -0.06 5.45
N LEU A 79 1.60 -0.18 4.18
CA LEU A 79 2.45 0.23 3.05
C LEU A 79 2.81 1.72 3.07
N ALA A 80 1.96 2.57 3.63
CA ALA A 80 2.24 4.00 3.82
C ALA A 80 3.57 4.26 4.54
N LYS A 81 4.01 3.36 5.44
CA LYS A 81 5.31 3.51 6.13
C LYS A 81 6.49 3.22 5.19
N PHE A 82 6.36 2.24 4.29
CA PHE A 82 7.36 1.99 3.26
C PHE A 82 7.35 3.11 2.20
N ALA A 83 6.18 3.54 1.74
CA ALA A 83 6.04 4.67 0.82
C ALA A 83 6.69 5.95 1.38
N GLY A 84 6.53 6.21 2.69
CA GLY A 84 7.21 7.32 3.36
C GLY A 84 8.74 7.23 3.33
N ILE A 85 9.33 6.03 3.33
CA ILE A 85 10.79 5.85 3.15
C ILE A 85 11.23 6.32 1.75
N LEU A 86 10.36 6.19 0.75
CA LEU A 86 10.58 6.61 -0.63
C LEU A 86 10.26 8.10 -0.86
N GLY A 87 9.83 8.82 0.17
CA GLY A 87 9.37 10.21 0.03
C GLY A 87 8.01 10.35 -0.66
N LEU A 88 7.23 9.27 -0.74
CA LEU A 88 5.88 9.26 -1.30
C LEU A 88 4.85 9.51 -0.21
N ASP A 89 3.79 10.24 -0.55
CA ASP A 89 2.62 10.44 0.29
C ASP A 89 1.37 9.71 -0.26
N VAL A 90 0.26 9.77 0.49
CA VAL A 90 -0.99 9.08 0.10
C VAL A 90 -1.63 9.62 -1.18
N GLN A 91 -1.32 10.85 -1.59
CA GLN A 91 -1.80 11.40 -2.86
C GLN A 91 -0.97 10.86 -4.03
N ASP A 92 0.32 10.61 -3.85
CA ASP A 92 1.13 9.89 -4.85
C ASP A 92 0.56 8.49 -5.11
N LEU A 93 0.18 7.79 -4.04
CA LEU A 93 -0.44 6.46 -4.13
C LEU A 93 -1.80 6.54 -4.86
N GLY A 94 -2.64 7.51 -4.50
CA GLY A 94 -3.95 7.69 -5.17
C GLY A 94 -3.82 8.07 -6.65
N ALA A 95 -2.82 8.88 -7.01
CA ALA A 95 -2.49 9.19 -8.39
C ALA A 95 -2.08 7.93 -9.17
N ALA A 96 -1.17 7.12 -8.61
CA ALA A 96 -0.75 5.86 -9.20
C ALA A 96 -1.93 4.88 -9.39
N GLN A 97 -2.82 4.74 -8.40
CA GLN A 97 -4.01 3.87 -8.49
C GLN A 97 -5.01 4.32 -9.57
N THR A 98 -5.00 5.60 -9.95
CA THR A 98 -5.94 6.15 -10.93
C THR A 98 -5.32 6.37 -12.31
N GLY A 99 -4.00 6.17 -12.44
CA GLY A 99 -3.26 6.48 -13.67
C GLY A 99 -3.16 7.98 -13.98
N LEU A 100 -3.41 8.82 -12.98
CA LEU A 100 -3.33 10.29 -13.09
C LEU A 100 -1.97 10.79 -12.63
N SER A 101 -1.59 11.99 -13.05
CA SER A 101 -0.56 12.74 -12.33
C SER A 101 -1.05 13.16 -10.93
N LYS A 102 -0.12 13.46 -10.01
CA LYS A 102 -0.47 13.93 -8.65
C LYS A 102 -1.35 15.19 -8.67
N GLU A 103 -1.05 16.12 -9.57
CA GLU A 103 -1.82 17.37 -9.70
C GLU A 103 -3.24 17.11 -10.22
N GLU A 104 -3.41 16.24 -11.21
CA GLU A 104 -4.73 15.84 -11.70
C GLU A 104 -5.53 15.10 -10.61
N PHE A 105 -4.88 14.23 -9.83
CA PHE A 105 -5.50 13.53 -8.72
C PHE A 105 -5.98 14.51 -7.64
N LYS A 106 -5.16 15.48 -7.25
CA LYS A 106 -5.55 16.55 -6.32
C LYS A 106 -6.74 17.36 -6.84
N ALA A 107 -6.71 17.76 -8.11
CA ALA A 107 -7.80 18.49 -8.74
C ALA A 107 -9.09 17.66 -8.79
N ARG A 108 -8.99 16.34 -8.92
CA ARG A 108 -10.13 15.41 -8.84
C ARG A 108 -10.69 15.34 -7.42
N LEU A 109 -9.84 15.24 -6.38
CA LEU A 109 -10.30 15.23 -4.98
C LEU A 109 -11.07 16.51 -4.62
N VAL A 110 -10.60 17.68 -5.07
CA VAL A 110 -11.31 18.96 -4.87
C VAL A 110 -12.68 18.93 -5.54
N ARG A 111 -12.78 18.48 -6.79
CA ARG A 111 -14.06 18.33 -7.50
C ARG A 111 -14.99 17.33 -6.80
N GLN A 112 -14.45 16.27 -6.21
CA GLN A 112 -15.24 15.28 -5.47
C GLN A 112 -15.80 15.79 -4.15
N ASN A 113 -15.27 16.89 -3.61
CA ASN A 113 -15.81 17.50 -2.39
C ASN A 113 -17.26 18.00 -2.57
N GLU A 114 -17.73 18.10 -3.81
CA GLU A 114 -19.09 18.51 -4.17
C GLU A 114 -20.04 17.32 -4.39
N GLN A 115 -19.60 16.08 -4.11
CA GLN A 115 -20.46 14.90 -4.27
C GLN A 115 -21.62 14.91 -3.25
N PRO A 116 -22.83 14.46 -3.67
CA PRO A 116 -23.96 14.36 -2.77
C PRO A 116 -23.65 13.40 -1.61
N THR A 117 -24.14 13.73 -0.41
CA THR A 117 -23.90 12.94 0.82
C THR A 117 -24.57 11.56 0.81
N ARG A 118 -25.37 11.26 -0.23
CA ARG A 118 -26.01 9.96 -0.47
C ARG A 118 -25.93 9.63 -1.96
N LEU A 119 -25.73 8.35 -2.26
CA LEU A 119 -25.89 7.83 -3.62
C LEU A 119 -27.36 8.01 -4.03
N ALA A 120 -27.60 8.44 -5.27
CA ALA A 120 -28.96 8.49 -5.82
C ALA A 120 -29.56 7.08 -5.80
N ALA A 121 -30.82 6.98 -5.35
CA ALA A 121 -31.57 5.73 -5.25
C ALA A 121 -31.88 5.14 -6.63
#